data_AF-A0A7J9IHN6-F1
#
_entry.id   AF-A0A7J9IHN6-F1
#
_cell.length_a   1.000
_cell.length_b   1.000
_cell.length_c   1.000
_cell.angle_alpha   90.00
_cell.angle_beta   90.00
_cell.angle_gamma   90.00
#
_symmetry.space_group_name_H-M   'P 1'
#
loop_
_entity.id
_entity.type
_entity.pdbx_description
1 polymer ?
#
loop_
_entity_poly.entity_id
_entity_poly.type
_entity_poly.pdbx_seq_one_letter_code
_entity_poly.pdbx_strand_id
1 'polypeptide(L)'
;RCCCCGEQLDCVDIDDVETEKFALSVAGLALEREVKANFREFQDWLEKTADYEAIVDGANIGLYQQNFAEGGFSVLQLDAVIKEMYTRSGNKWPLVILHNKRVRALLENPSHRKLVEEWMANGVLYTTPHGSNDDWYWLYATVKLRCLLVTNDEMRDHIFELLGSSFFLKWKERHQVRYTFLKGALKLQMPPAYSIVIQESEKGSWHVPIVCESDEESLRSWLCITRPGGCEDEGKTGSTMETCEIVNGPCCKSSENRNNEKCDDKTTSMTGKRKERSP
;
A
#
# COMPACT_ATOMS: atom_id res chain seq x y z
N ARG A 1 15.08 -2.36 -11.08
CA ARG A 1 15.89 -2.53 -12.30
C ARG A 1 15.15 -3.40 -13.30
N CYS A 2 14.96 -2.94 -14.54
CA CYS A 2 14.37 -3.70 -15.63
C CYS A 2 15.28 -4.88 -16.01
N CYS A 3 14.73 -6.07 -16.16
CA CYS A 3 15.47 -7.27 -16.56
C CYS A 3 15.87 -7.28 -18.05
N CYS A 4 15.20 -6.49 -18.90
CA CYS A 4 15.46 -6.42 -20.33
C CYS A 4 16.61 -5.47 -20.68
N CYS A 5 16.51 -4.20 -20.27
CA CYS A 5 17.49 -3.15 -20.62
C CYS A 5 18.47 -2.81 -19.49
N GLY A 6 18.26 -3.32 -18.28
CA GLY A 6 19.10 -3.03 -17.11
C GLY A 6 18.90 -1.63 -16.49
N GLU A 7 18.00 -0.80 -17.03
CA GLU A 7 17.71 0.53 -16.46
C GLU A 7 16.98 0.43 -15.12
N GLN A 8 17.22 1.39 -14.24
CA GLN A 8 16.51 1.50 -12.96
C GLN A 8 15.22 2.30 -13.20
N LEU A 9 14.09 1.78 -12.73
CA LEU A 9 12.84 2.53 -12.74
C LEU A 9 12.89 3.57 -11.63
N ASP A 10 12.29 4.72 -11.92
CA ASP A 10 12.25 5.87 -11.03
C ASP A 10 11.12 5.72 -10.00
N CYS A 11 11.31 6.37 -8.86
CA CYS A 11 10.25 6.64 -7.90
C CYS A 11 9.67 8.01 -8.24
N VAL A 12 8.58 8.03 -9.00
CA VAL A 12 7.89 9.26 -9.38
C VAL A 12 7.34 9.93 -8.12
N ASP A 13 7.83 11.13 -7.85
CA ASP A 13 7.40 11.93 -6.70
C ASP A 13 5.91 12.26 -6.79
N ILE A 14 5.28 12.31 -5.63
CA ILE A 14 3.90 12.80 -5.52
C ILE A 14 3.96 14.32 -5.43
N ASP A 15 3.20 15.00 -6.28
CA ASP A 15 3.19 16.46 -6.35
C ASP A 15 2.85 17.09 -4.98
N ASP A 16 3.65 18.07 -4.57
CA ASP A 16 3.52 18.73 -3.27
C ASP A 16 2.20 19.49 -3.15
N VAL A 17 1.72 20.09 -4.24
CA VAL A 17 0.48 20.87 -4.26
C VAL A 17 -0.72 19.94 -4.19
N GLU A 18 -0.69 18.82 -4.91
CA GLU A 18 -1.70 17.76 -4.79
C GLU A 18 -1.72 17.15 -3.38
N THR A 19 -0.56 16.92 -2.78
CA THR A 19 -0.44 16.38 -1.41
C THR A 19 -1.04 17.33 -0.37
N GLU A 20 -0.79 18.64 -0.48
CA GLU A 20 -1.39 19.61 0.45
C GLU A 20 -2.91 19.72 0.24
N LYS A 21 -3.39 19.70 -1.02
CA LYS A 21 -4.83 19.64 -1.30
C LYS A 21 -5.48 18.39 -0.72
N PHE A 22 -4.80 17.24 -0.81
CA PHE A 22 -5.24 15.99 -0.23
C PHE A 22 -5.31 16.08 1.30
N ALA A 23 -4.27 16.64 1.95
CA ALA A 23 -4.26 16.89 3.39
C ALA A 23 -5.44 17.77 3.84
N LEU A 24 -5.72 18.83 3.10
CA LEU A 24 -6.86 19.72 3.36
C LEU A 24 -8.20 19.02 3.18
N SER A 25 -8.31 18.12 2.19
CA SER A 25 -9.52 17.34 1.93
C SER A 25 -9.79 16.33 3.05
N VAL A 26 -8.74 15.61 3.49
CA VAL A 26 -8.80 14.70 4.65
C VAL A 26 -9.20 15.48 5.92
N ALA A 27 -8.56 16.63 6.18
CA ALA A 27 -8.89 17.46 7.33
C ALA A 27 -10.33 17.99 7.28
N GLY A 28 -10.81 18.41 6.10
CA GLY A 28 -12.18 18.86 5.90
C GLY A 28 -13.20 17.77 6.24
N LEU A 29 -13.02 16.57 5.69
CA LEU A 29 -13.89 15.42 5.97
C LEU A 29 -13.84 14.99 7.43
N ALA A 30 -12.65 14.98 8.04
CA ALA A 30 -12.50 14.71 9.47
C ALA A 30 -13.28 15.73 10.31
N LEU A 31 -13.16 17.03 10.03
CA LEU A 31 -13.87 18.10 10.75
C LEU A 31 -15.40 18.07 10.57
N GLU A 32 -15.91 17.45 9.51
CA GLU A 32 -17.36 17.26 9.30
C GLU A 32 -17.93 16.12 10.15
N ARG A 33 -17.12 15.11 10.46
CA ARG A 33 -17.56 13.85 11.09
C ARG A 33 -17.09 13.69 12.53
N GLU A 34 -15.95 14.26 12.86
CA GLU A 34 -15.38 14.27 14.20
C GLU A 34 -15.89 15.47 15.00
N VAL A 35 -15.72 15.38 16.32
CA VAL A 35 -15.86 16.56 17.18
C VAL A 35 -14.74 17.55 16.81
N LYS A 36 -15.12 18.66 16.16
CA LYS A 36 -14.19 19.65 15.60
C LYS A 36 -13.06 20.09 16.54
N ALA A 37 -13.35 20.25 17.83
CA ALA A 37 -12.36 20.64 18.82
C ALA A 37 -11.26 19.57 18.99
N ASN A 38 -11.64 18.30 19.06
CA ASN A 38 -10.72 17.17 19.25
C ASN A 38 -9.74 17.05 18.07
N PHE A 39 -10.26 17.16 16.85
CA PHE A 39 -9.41 17.03 15.66
C PHE A 39 -8.48 18.24 15.51
N ARG A 40 -8.94 19.47 15.80
CA ARG A 40 -8.07 20.66 15.79
C ARG A 40 -6.95 20.58 16.82
N GLU A 41 -7.26 20.10 18.03
CA GLU A 41 -6.25 19.86 19.06
C GLU A 41 -5.17 18.90 18.56
N PHE A 42 -5.56 17.84 17.84
CA PHE A 42 -4.62 16.94 17.20
C PHE A 42 -3.77 17.62 16.12
N GLN A 43 -4.38 18.45 15.26
CA GLN A 43 -3.63 19.19 14.23
C GLN A 43 -2.57 20.10 14.86
N ASP A 44 -2.95 20.88 15.88
CA ASP A 44 -2.05 21.78 16.61
C ASP A 44 -0.95 21.02 17.36
N TRP A 45 -1.28 19.84 17.90
CA TRP A 45 -0.31 18.96 18.55
C TRP A 45 0.70 18.42 17.54
N LEU A 46 0.22 17.90 16.41
CA LEU A 46 1.05 17.29 15.37
C LEU A 46 2.06 18.30 14.80
N GLU A 47 1.64 19.55 14.57
CA GLU A 47 2.51 20.62 14.06
C GLU A 47 3.67 20.94 15.01
N LYS A 48 3.46 20.80 16.32
CA LYS A 48 4.51 21.03 17.33
C LYS A 48 5.48 19.86 17.47
N THR A 49 5.08 18.66 17.08
CA THR A 49 5.82 17.40 17.28
C THR A 49 6.27 16.74 15.97
N ALA A 50 6.29 17.49 14.87
CA ALA A 50 6.37 17.01 13.48
C ALA A 50 7.72 16.37 13.03
N ASP A 51 8.21 15.34 13.72
CA ASP A 51 9.44 14.61 13.35
C ASP A 51 9.24 13.09 13.41
N TYR A 52 8.16 12.60 12.80
CA TYR A 52 7.89 11.17 12.67
C TYR A 52 8.10 10.70 11.23
N GLU A 53 8.85 9.61 11.06
CA GLU A 53 9.08 8.96 9.75
C GLU A 53 8.09 7.84 9.44
N ALA A 54 7.29 7.46 10.44
CA ALA A 54 6.23 6.49 10.27
C ALA A 54 5.09 6.71 11.27
N ILE A 55 3.87 6.53 10.76
CA ILE A 55 2.63 6.43 11.54
C ILE A 55 2.22 4.95 11.59
N VAL A 56 1.73 4.52 12.74
CA VAL A 56 1.33 3.14 13.02
C VAL A 56 -0.12 3.12 13.44
N ASP A 57 -0.94 2.37 12.70
CA ASP A 57 -2.31 2.08 13.07
C ASP A 57 -2.32 1.01 14.18
N GLY A 58 -2.37 1.49 15.42
CA GLY A 58 -2.23 0.63 16.59
C GLY A 58 -3.40 -0.35 16.75
N ALA A 59 -4.61 0.05 16.34
CA ALA A 59 -5.79 -0.79 16.44
C ALA A 59 -5.72 -1.95 15.44
N ASN A 60 -5.36 -1.67 14.19
CA ASN A 60 -5.23 -2.67 13.14
C ASN A 60 -4.17 -3.73 13.49
N ILE A 61 -2.99 -3.30 13.94
CA ILE A 61 -1.90 -4.24 14.32
C ILE A 61 -2.28 -5.06 15.54
N GLY A 62 -2.76 -4.42 16.61
CA GLY A 62 -3.06 -5.11 17.85
C GLY A 62 -4.23 -6.10 17.74
N LEU A 63 -5.08 -5.98 16.71
CA LEU A 63 -6.18 -6.91 16.45
C LEU A 63 -5.90 -7.91 15.34
N TYR A 64 -4.73 -7.84 14.69
CA TYR A 64 -4.41 -8.69 13.56
C TYR A 64 -4.34 -10.18 13.94
N GLN A 65 -5.18 -11.00 13.28
CA GLN A 65 -5.33 -12.43 13.53
C GLN A 65 -5.76 -12.79 14.98
N GLN A 66 -6.45 -11.87 15.68
CA GLN A 66 -6.91 -12.07 17.06
C GLN A 66 -8.39 -12.50 17.16
N ASN A 67 -8.99 -13.04 16.11
CA ASN A 67 -10.44 -13.35 16.06
C ASN A 67 -10.83 -14.72 16.68
N PHE A 68 -10.12 -15.18 17.72
CA PHE A 68 -10.42 -16.43 18.43
C PHE A 68 -11.08 -16.17 19.80
N ALA A 69 -11.60 -17.20 20.47
CA ALA A 69 -12.45 -17.05 21.67
C ALA A 69 -11.77 -16.32 22.87
N GLU A 70 -10.45 -16.46 22.99
CA GLU A 70 -9.61 -15.73 23.96
C GLU A 70 -8.78 -14.61 23.30
N GLY A 71 -9.06 -14.34 22.02
CA GLY A 71 -8.35 -13.39 21.22
C GLY A 71 -8.63 -11.97 21.69
N GLY A 72 -7.55 -11.21 21.88
CA GLY A 72 -7.60 -9.87 22.44
C GLY A 72 -6.60 -8.96 21.77
N PHE A 73 -6.44 -7.76 22.31
CA PHE A 73 -5.44 -6.83 21.79
C PHE A 73 -4.02 -7.32 22.10
N SER A 74 -3.24 -7.60 21.07
CA SER A 74 -1.87 -8.08 21.19
C SER A 74 -0.87 -6.91 21.28
N VAL A 75 -0.46 -6.60 22.50
CA VAL A 75 0.58 -5.60 22.76
C VAL A 75 1.93 -6.02 22.17
N LEU A 76 2.21 -7.33 22.16
CA LEU A 76 3.47 -7.87 21.62
C LEU A 76 3.59 -7.70 20.10
N GLN A 77 2.48 -7.85 19.35
CA GLN A 77 2.47 -7.57 17.91
C GLN A 77 2.77 -6.09 17.65
N LEU A 78 2.12 -5.19 18.40
CA LEU A 78 2.34 -3.76 18.29
C LEU A 78 3.79 -3.38 18.65
N ASP A 79 4.32 -3.90 19.75
CA ASP A 79 5.71 -3.67 20.18
C ASP A 79 6.73 -4.13 19.13
N ALA A 80 6.51 -5.30 18.51
CA ALA A 80 7.36 -5.81 17.45
C ALA A 80 7.41 -4.85 16.24
N VAL A 81 6.26 -4.29 15.84
CA VAL A 81 6.19 -3.30 14.76
C VAL A 81 6.92 -2.01 15.15
N ILE A 82 6.66 -1.48 16.35
CA ILE A 82 7.31 -0.25 16.83
C ILE A 82 8.83 -0.40 16.81
N LYS A 83 9.37 -1.51 17.34
CA LYS A 83 10.82 -1.77 17.39
C LYS A 83 11.45 -1.96 16.01
N GLU A 84 10.76 -2.66 15.11
CA GLU A 84 11.23 -2.83 13.73
C GLU A 84 11.28 -1.48 13.00
N MET A 85 10.24 -0.65 13.14
CA MET A 85 10.21 0.70 12.56
C MET A 85 11.29 1.60 13.17
N TYR A 86 11.47 1.57 14.49
CA TYR A 86 12.53 2.32 15.18
C TYR A 86 13.93 1.99 14.65
N THR A 87 14.20 0.69 14.46
CA THR A 87 15.49 0.21 13.95
C THR A 87 15.71 0.64 12.50
N ARG A 88 14.67 0.56 11.66
CA ARG A 88 14.73 0.96 10.24
C ARG A 88 14.93 2.46 10.05
N SER A 89 14.31 3.27 10.89
CA SER A 89 14.43 4.73 10.88
C SER A 89 15.68 5.27 11.59
N GLY A 90 16.67 4.41 11.87
CA GLY A 90 17.93 4.86 12.46
C GLY A 90 17.78 5.47 13.85
N ASN A 91 16.93 4.86 14.70
CA ASN A 91 16.63 5.27 16.08
C ASN A 91 15.63 6.43 16.23
N LYS A 92 14.72 6.61 15.25
CA LYS A 92 13.55 7.48 15.40
C LYS A 92 12.30 6.66 15.69
N TRP A 93 11.56 7.06 16.72
CA TRP A 93 10.33 6.40 17.09
C TRP A 93 9.21 6.67 16.07
N PRO A 94 8.38 5.67 15.73
CA PRO A 94 7.15 5.91 15.00
C PRO A 94 6.08 6.53 15.92
N LEU A 95 5.08 7.17 15.32
CA LEU A 95 3.88 7.60 16.03
C LEU A 95 2.78 6.55 15.91
N VAL A 96 2.36 5.99 17.03
CA VAL A 96 1.23 5.08 17.15
C VAL A 96 -0.03 5.86 17.48
N ILE A 97 -1.05 5.70 16.63
CA ILE A 97 -2.39 6.21 16.92
C ILE A 97 -3.20 5.08 17.53
N LEU A 98 -3.77 5.31 18.72
CA LEU A 98 -4.58 4.32 19.41
C LEU A 98 -5.69 4.96 20.26
N HIS A 99 -6.90 4.41 20.20
CA HIS A 99 -8.03 4.96 20.95
C HIS A 99 -7.86 4.89 22.48
N ASN A 100 -8.26 5.94 23.20
CA ASN A 100 -8.00 6.07 24.65
C ASN A 100 -8.51 4.90 25.49
N LYS A 101 -9.66 4.32 25.11
CA LYS A 101 -10.27 3.16 25.78
C LYS A 101 -9.32 1.97 25.80
N ARG A 102 -8.58 1.74 24.70
CA ARG A 102 -7.59 0.66 24.63
C ARG A 102 -6.40 0.97 25.52
N VAL A 103 -5.86 2.19 25.42
CA VAL A 103 -4.71 2.61 26.22
C VAL A 103 -5.00 2.49 27.73
N ARG A 104 -6.18 2.92 28.18
CA ARG A 104 -6.61 2.75 29.58
C ARG A 104 -6.66 1.28 29.99
N ALA A 105 -7.28 0.41 29.19
CA ALA A 105 -7.33 -1.02 29.48
C ALA A 105 -5.93 -1.66 29.53
N LEU A 106 -4.99 -1.19 28.71
CA LEU A 106 -3.60 -1.65 28.75
C LEU A 106 -2.85 -1.17 30.00
N LEU A 107 -3.09 0.06 30.45
CA LEU A 107 -2.49 0.60 31.69
C LEU A 107 -3.05 -0.05 32.96
N GLU A 108 -4.29 -0.53 32.92
CA GLU A 108 -4.91 -1.31 34.00
C GLU A 108 -4.31 -2.72 34.12
N ASN A 109 -3.73 -3.26 33.04
CA ASN A 109 -3.04 -4.55 33.06
C ASN A 109 -1.59 -4.40 33.53
N PRO A 110 -1.20 -4.94 34.71
CA PRO A 110 0.16 -4.77 35.24
C PRO A 110 1.27 -5.30 34.31
N SER A 111 0.96 -6.30 33.48
CA SER A 111 1.93 -6.93 32.57
C SER A 111 2.32 -6.01 31.41
N HIS A 112 1.40 -5.14 30.96
CA HIS A 112 1.60 -4.24 29.83
C HIS A 112 1.94 -2.81 30.26
N ARG A 113 1.53 -2.43 31.47
CA ARG A 113 1.63 -1.06 31.99
C ARG A 113 3.00 -0.42 31.78
N LYS A 114 4.07 -1.11 32.18
CA LYS A 114 5.45 -0.57 32.07
C LYS A 114 5.84 -0.23 30.63
N LEU A 115 5.43 -1.08 29.68
CA LEU A 115 5.73 -0.88 28.26
C LEU A 115 4.93 0.29 27.67
N VAL A 116 3.66 0.42 28.05
CA VAL A 116 2.83 1.55 27.60
C VAL A 116 3.33 2.88 28.19
N GLU A 117 3.73 2.89 29.46
CA GLU A 117 4.34 4.06 30.09
C GLU A 117 5.65 4.47 29.40
N GLU A 118 6.46 3.50 28.94
CA GLU A 118 7.66 3.76 28.13
C GLU A 118 7.32 4.38 26.77
N TRP A 119 6.31 3.86 26.06
CA TRP A 119 5.84 4.45 24.80
C TRP A 119 5.37 5.90 24.99
N MET A 120 4.62 6.18 26.05
CA MET A 120 4.17 7.52 26.37
C MET A 120 5.35 8.46 26.69
N ALA A 121 6.32 8.02 27.48
CA ALA A 121 7.50 8.81 27.83
C ALA A 121 8.37 9.15 26.61
N ASN A 122 8.43 8.25 25.62
CA ASN A 122 9.17 8.44 24.37
C ASN A 122 8.38 9.17 23.28
N GLY A 123 7.15 9.62 23.54
CA GLY A 123 6.31 10.29 22.54
C GLY A 123 5.80 9.37 21.44
N VAL A 124 5.88 8.04 21.61
CA VAL A 124 5.48 7.04 20.61
C VAL A 124 3.97 6.99 20.43
N LEU A 125 3.17 7.46 21.40
CA LEU A 125 1.74 7.22 21.44
C LEU A 125 0.93 8.52 21.43
N TYR A 126 0.00 8.63 20.47
CA TYR A 126 -1.09 9.60 20.54
C TYR A 126 -2.41 8.88 20.82
N THR A 127 -3.13 9.35 21.83
CA THR A 127 -4.39 8.73 22.25
C THR A 127 -5.58 9.47 21.66
N THR A 128 -6.36 8.82 20.79
CA THR A 128 -7.56 9.45 20.23
C THR A 128 -8.69 9.51 21.27
N PRO A 129 -9.46 10.61 21.31
CA PRO A 129 -10.49 10.81 22.32
C PRO A 129 -11.69 9.89 22.13
N HIS A 130 -12.51 9.77 23.18
CA HIS A 130 -13.66 8.86 23.15
C HIS A 130 -14.69 9.27 22.09
N GLY A 131 -15.08 8.31 21.25
CA GLY A 131 -16.08 8.51 20.20
C GLY A 131 -15.51 9.06 18.90
N SER A 132 -14.18 9.25 18.84
CA SER A 132 -13.48 9.57 17.60
C SER A 132 -13.14 8.32 16.80
N ASN A 133 -13.20 8.43 15.48
CA ASN A 133 -12.62 7.42 14.60
C ASN A 133 -11.11 7.68 14.48
N ASP A 134 -10.29 6.72 14.89
CA ASP A 134 -8.83 6.76 14.77
C ASP A 134 -8.33 6.83 13.32
N ASP A 135 -9.15 6.41 12.35
CA ASP A 135 -8.83 6.46 10.91
C ASP A 135 -8.43 7.85 10.42
N TRP A 136 -9.16 8.86 10.86
CA TRP A 136 -8.87 10.24 10.48
C TRP A 136 -7.52 10.73 11.01
N TYR A 137 -7.11 10.25 12.18
CA TYR A 137 -5.93 10.73 12.88
C TYR A 137 -4.67 10.15 12.22
N TRP A 138 -4.60 8.83 12.02
CA TRP A 138 -3.44 8.24 11.37
C TRP A 138 -3.36 8.63 9.89
N LEU A 139 -4.50 8.78 9.19
CA LEU A 139 -4.48 9.19 7.78
C LEU A 139 -3.97 10.63 7.65
N TYR A 140 -4.55 11.55 8.42
CA TYR A 140 -4.13 12.95 8.38
C TYR A 140 -2.66 13.11 8.76
N ALA A 141 -2.20 12.44 9.82
CA ALA A 141 -0.80 12.52 10.24
C ALA A 141 0.15 12.01 9.15
N THR A 142 -0.17 10.88 8.52
CA THR A 142 0.66 10.30 7.48
C THR A 142 0.78 11.25 6.30
N VAL A 143 -0.34 11.82 5.84
CA VAL A 143 -0.37 12.75 4.73
C VAL A 143 0.39 14.03 5.05
N LYS A 144 0.14 14.62 6.23
CA LYS A 144 0.72 15.90 6.60
C LYS A 144 2.24 15.81 6.81
N LEU A 145 2.71 14.71 7.39
CA LEU A 145 4.14 14.47 7.62
C LEU A 145 4.86 13.80 6.43
N ARG A 146 4.12 13.36 5.41
CA ARG A 146 4.65 12.71 4.20
C ARG A 146 5.53 11.50 4.53
N CYS A 147 5.03 10.66 5.43
CA CYS A 147 5.79 9.58 6.03
C CYS A 147 5.11 8.21 5.83
N LEU A 148 5.73 7.12 6.26
CA LEU A 148 5.17 5.78 6.06
C LEU A 148 3.91 5.57 6.92
N LEU A 149 2.95 4.78 6.45
CA LEU A 149 1.79 4.34 7.20
C LEU A 149 1.81 2.82 7.35
N VAL A 150 1.93 2.33 8.57
CA VAL A 150 1.87 0.89 8.85
C VAL A 150 0.43 0.49 9.18
N THR A 151 -0.27 -0.07 8.19
CA THR A 151 -1.62 -0.63 8.34
C THR A 151 -1.90 -1.67 7.26
N ASN A 152 -2.67 -2.70 7.61
CA ASN A 152 -3.27 -3.64 6.66
C ASN A 152 -4.71 -3.24 6.31
N ASP A 153 -5.20 -2.09 6.79
CA ASP A 153 -6.48 -1.58 6.35
C ASP A 153 -6.43 -1.28 4.84
N GLU A 154 -7.44 -1.73 4.11
CA GLU A 154 -7.51 -1.52 2.67
C GLU A 154 -8.05 -0.13 2.30
N MET A 155 -8.54 0.61 3.30
CA MET A 155 -9.13 1.94 3.19
C MET A 155 -10.22 1.96 2.12
N ARG A 156 -11.10 0.95 2.18
CA ARG A 156 -12.15 0.68 1.18
C ARG A 156 -13.49 1.35 1.46
N ASP A 157 -13.60 2.06 2.57
CA ASP A 157 -14.84 2.75 2.87
C ASP A 157 -15.16 3.77 1.78
N HIS A 158 -16.44 3.91 1.44
CA HIS A 158 -16.98 4.91 0.49
C HIS A 158 -16.53 6.36 0.81
N ILE A 159 -16.00 6.56 2.00
CA ILE A 159 -15.39 7.77 2.51
C ILE A 159 -14.11 8.12 1.77
N PHE A 160 -13.25 7.13 1.49
CA PHE A 160 -11.98 7.33 0.80
C PHE A 160 -12.16 7.44 -0.71
N GLU A 161 -13.29 6.94 -1.26
CA GLU A 161 -13.69 7.22 -2.64
C GLU A 161 -13.90 8.73 -2.91
N LEU A 162 -14.28 9.50 -1.88
CA LEU A 162 -14.43 10.96 -1.96
C LEU A 162 -13.08 11.70 -2.09
N LEU A 163 -11.97 11.05 -1.76
CA LEU A 163 -10.64 11.69 -1.76
C LEU A 163 -9.93 11.68 -3.12
N GLY A 164 -10.65 11.33 -4.20
CA GLY A 164 -10.10 11.30 -5.56
C GLY A 164 -9.34 10.00 -5.82
N SER A 165 -9.97 9.10 -6.57
CA SER A 165 -9.51 7.72 -6.76
C SER A 165 -8.09 7.59 -7.34
N SER A 166 -7.64 8.51 -8.20
CA SER A 166 -6.33 8.40 -8.84
C SER A 166 -5.16 8.83 -7.94
N PHE A 167 -5.31 9.92 -7.17
CA PHE A 167 -4.26 10.41 -6.27
C PHE A 167 -4.13 9.50 -5.05
N PHE A 168 -5.25 9.14 -4.43
CA PHE A 168 -5.25 8.31 -3.23
C PHE A 168 -4.59 6.95 -3.45
N LEU A 169 -4.84 6.30 -4.60
CA LEU A 169 -4.21 5.02 -4.92
C LEU A 169 -2.70 5.13 -5.06
N LYS A 170 -2.20 6.18 -5.75
CA LYS A 170 -0.76 6.46 -5.85
C LYS A 170 -0.14 6.76 -4.49
N TRP A 171 -0.83 7.58 -3.68
CA TRP A 171 -0.41 7.89 -2.32
C TRP A 171 -0.33 6.62 -1.46
N LYS A 172 -1.36 5.77 -1.52
CA LYS A 172 -1.41 4.49 -0.78
C LYS A 172 -0.25 3.59 -1.18
N GLU A 173 -0.01 3.39 -2.47
CA GLU A 173 1.12 2.59 -2.98
C GLU A 173 2.47 3.08 -2.45
N ARG A 174 2.64 4.40 -2.33
CA ARG A 174 3.91 5.02 -1.94
C ARG A 174 4.18 5.08 -0.44
N HIS A 175 3.13 5.06 0.38
CA HIS A 175 3.23 5.28 1.83
C HIS A 175 2.81 4.07 2.66
N GLN A 176 1.94 3.19 2.17
CA GLN A 176 1.42 2.06 2.93
C GLN A 176 2.46 0.95 3.08
N VAL A 177 2.84 0.67 4.33
CA VAL A 177 3.59 -0.51 4.75
C VAL A 177 2.59 -1.55 5.24
N ARG A 178 2.52 -2.67 4.53
CA ARG A 178 1.73 -3.84 4.97
C ARG A 178 2.56 -4.72 5.88
N TYR A 179 1.92 -5.55 6.69
CA TYR A 179 2.60 -6.44 7.61
C TYR A 179 1.94 -7.81 7.70
N THR A 180 2.72 -8.83 8.05
CA THR A 180 2.21 -10.16 8.37
C THR A 180 3.01 -10.78 9.50
N PHE A 181 2.38 -11.69 10.24
CA PHE A 181 3.02 -12.46 11.31
C PHE A 181 3.05 -13.93 10.92
N LEU A 182 4.17 -14.39 10.36
CA LEU A 182 4.35 -15.79 9.98
C LEU A 182 4.96 -16.55 11.16
N LYS A 183 4.19 -17.46 11.78
CA LYS A 183 4.62 -18.21 12.97
C LYS A 183 5.13 -17.30 14.11
N GLY A 184 4.52 -16.13 14.26
CA GLY A 184 4.88 -15.12 15.27
C GLY A 184 6.02 -14.18 14.87
N ALA A 185 6.69 -14.40 13.73
CA ALA A 185 7.71 -13.48 13.23
C ALA A 185 7.08 -12.38 12.36
N LEU A 186 7.38 -11.12 12.68
CA LEU A 186 6.95 -9.96 11.91
C LEU A 186 7.68 -9.92 10.56
N LYS A 187 6.92 -9.71 9.49
CA LYS A 187 7.44 -9.33 8.18
C LYS A 187 6.71 -8.08 7.70
N LEU A 188 7.47 -7.00 7.48
CA LEU A 188 6.99 -5.78 6.86
C LEU A 188 7.17 -5.86 5.34
N GLN A 189 6.14 -5.49 4.60
CA GLN A 189 6.16 -5.26 3.17
C GLN A 189 6.20 -3.76 2.94
N MET A 190 7.40 -3.26 2.62
CA MET A 190 7.63 -1.84 2.36
C MET A 190 7.05 -1.44 1.00
N PRO A 191 6.67 -0.16 0.81
CA PRO A 191 6.38 0.40 -0.50
C PRO A 191 7.49 0.11 -1.52
N PRO A 192 7.13 -0.11 -2.79
CA PRO A 192 8.11 -0.29 -3.86
C PRO A 192 9.09 0.89 -3.95
N ALA A 193 10.35 0.59 -4.26
CA ALA A 193 11.38 1.62 -4.46
C ALA A 193 11.27 2.34 -5.82
N TYR A 194 10.23 2.04 -6.61
CA TYR A 194 9.95 2.59 -7.92
C TYR A 194 8.43 2.68 -8.12
N SER A 195 7.96 3.60 -8.94
CA SER A 195 6.51 3.81 -9.14
C SER A 195 5.98 2.93 -10.27
N ILE A 196 4.85 2.24 -10.05
CA ILE A 196 4.22 1.38 -11.05
C ILE A 196 3.36 2.22 -12.01
N VAL A 197 4.03 3.07 -12.79
CA VAL A 197 3.43 3.92 -13.83
C VAL A 197 4.21 3.78 -15.14
N ILE A 198 3.68 4.34 -16.22
CA ILE A 198 4.44 4.49 -17.46
C ILE A 198 5.60 5.44 -17.20
N GLN A 199 6.82 5.02 -17.53
CA GLN A 199 8.03 5.82 -17.33
C GLN A 199 8.82 5.93 -18.64
N GLU A 200 9.34 7.12 -18.89
CA GLU A 200 10.31 7.41 -19.95
C GLU A 200 11.65 7.75 -19.28
N SER A 201 12.72 7.05 -19.66
CA SER A 201 14.06 7.33 -19.15
C SER A 201 14.75 8.42 -19.95
N GLU A 202 15.83 8.99 -19.38
CA GLU A 202 16.65 10.01 -20.06
C GLU A 202 17.24 9.54 -21.40
N LYS A 203 17.36 8.21 -21.59
CA LYS A 203 17.84 7.59 -22.84
C LYS A 203 16.74 7.43 -23.89
N GLY A 204 15.52 7.85 -23.58
CA GLY A 204 14.33 7.65 -24.42
C GLY A 204 13.82 6.21 -24.40
N SER A 205 14.15 5.42 -23.37
CA SER A 205 13.60 4.09 -23.15
C SER A 205 12.26 4.20 -22.43
N TRP A 206 11.25 3.48 -22.90
CA TRP A 206 9.92 3.46 -22.29
C TRP A 206 9.68 2.17 -21.54
N HIS A 207 9.11 2.29 -20.35
CA HIS A 207 8.68 1.17 -19.50
C HIS A 207 7.20 1.31 -19.21
N VAL A 208 6.40 0.33 -19.68
CA VAL A 208 4.94 0.34 -19.56
C VAL A 208 4.51 -0.86 -18.71
N PRO A 209 3.93 -0.65 -17.52
CA PRO A 209 3.42 -1.75 -16.70
C PRO A 209 2.14 -2.32 -17.31
N ILE A 210 2.02 -3.64 -17.36
CA ILE A 210 0.80 -4.32 -17.82
C ILE A 210 -0.09 -4.57 -16.59
N VAL A 211 -1.36 -4.19 -16.70
CA VAL A 211 -2.36 -4.42 -15.64
C VAL A 211 -2.49 -5.93 -15.41
N CYS A 212 -2.35 -6.35 -14.15
CA CYS A 212 -2.52 -7.73 -13.71
C CYS A 212 -3.52 -7.76 -12.55
N GLU A 213 -4.30 -8.83 -12.43
CA GLU A 213 -5.29 -8.99 -11.36
C GLU A 213 -4.64 -9.30 -10.00
N SER A 214 -3.37 -9.70 -9.96
CA SER A 214 -2.65 -9.97 -8.71
C SER A 214 -1.88 -8.73 -8.22
N ASP A 215 -1.99 -8.45 -6.93
CA ASP A 215 -1.20 -7.41 -6.24
C ASP A 215 0.27 -7.80 -5.99
N GLU A 216 0.69 -9.00 -6.43
CA GLU A 216 2.08 -9.44 -6.34
C GLU A 216 2.96 -8.72 -7.35
N GLU A 217 3.71 -7.73 -6.86
CA GLU A 217 4.66 -6.92 -7.63
C GLU A 217 5.67 -7.78 -8.42
N SER A 218 6.14 -8.90 -7.84
CA SER A 218 7.11 -9.80 -8.48
C SER A 218 6.59 -10.52 -9.73
N LEU A 219 5.28 -10.57 -9.91
CA LEU A 219 4.64 -11.21 -11.06
C LEU A 219 4.20 -10.20 -12.13
N ARG A 220 4.35 -8.89 -11.87
CA ARG A 220 3.90 -7.86 -12.80
C ARG A 220 4.78 -7.83 -14.05
N SER A 221 4.13 -8.04 -15.19
CA SER A 221 4.79 -7.92 -16.50
C SER A 221 4.96 -6.46 -16.90
N TRP A 222 6.11 -6.15 -17.50
CA TRP A 222 6.45 -4.82 -18.02
C TRP A 222 6.83 -4.93 -19.50
N LEU A 223 6.35 -3.99 -20.30
CA LEU A 223 6.82 -3.79 -21.67
C LEU A 223 8.00 -2.82 -21.63
N CYS A 224 9.16 -3.28 -22.12
CA CYS A 224 10.37 -2.47 -22.24
C CYS A 224 10.59 -2.13 -23.72
N ILE A 225 10.64 -0.83 -24.03
CA ILE A 225 10.81 -0.32 -25.38
C ILE A 225 12.06 0.56 -25.38
N THR A 226 13.14 0.03 -25.93
CA THR A 226 14.41 0.76 -26.06
C THR A 226 14.70 1.02 -27.53
N ARG A 227 15.32 2.16 -27.83
CA ARG A 227 15.95 2.34 -29.14
C ARG A 227 17.19 1.44 -29.18
N PRO A 228 17.44 0.69 -30.26
CA PRO A 228 18.76 0.10 -30.47
C PRO A 228 19.76 1.24 -30.40
N GLY A 229 20.74 1.14 -29.50
CA GLY A 229 21.75 2.19 -29.37
C GLY A 229 22.33 2.48 -30.75
N GLY A 230 22.36 3.76 -31.12
CA GLY A 230 23.28 4.21 -32.17
C GLY A 230 24.67 3.86 -31.65
N CYS A 231 25.19 2.70 -32.03
CA CYS A 231 26.57 2.35 -31.79
C CYS A 231 27.41 3.48 -32.38
N GLU A 232 28.29 4.02 -31.54
CA GLU A 232 29.37 4.87 -31.96
C GLU A 232 30.07 4.18 -33.14
N ASP A 233 30.09 4.90 -34.27
CA ASP A 233 30.67 4.48 -35.53
C ASP A 233 32.20 4.48 -35.37
N GLU A 234 32.76 3.43 -34.75
CA GLU A 234 34.16 3.07 -34.96
C GLU A 234 34.23 2.14 -36.17
N GLY A 235 34.56 2.77 -37.29
CA GLY A 235 34.43 2.22 -38.62
C GLY A 235 35.02 0.82 -38.81
N LYS A 236 34.19 -0.06 -39.38
CA LYS A 236 34.64 -1.04 -40.36
C LYS A 236 33.64 -1.08 -41.52
N THR A 237 34.14 -0.61 -42.66
CA THR A 237 33.58 -0.76 -44.00
C THR A 237 33.30 -2.22 -44.34
N GLY A 238 32.15 -2.47 -44.99
CA GLY A 238 32.00 -3.56 -45.96
C GLY A 238 30.81 -4.49 -45.77
N SER A 239 29.69 -4.15 -46.43
CA SER A 239 28.77 -5.05 -47.17
C SER A 239 28.37 -6.39 -46.54
N THR A 240 27.10 -6.55 -46.16
CA THR A 240 26.10 -7.23 -47.01
C THR A 240 24.69 -7.02 -46.46
N MET A 241 23.75 -6.80 -47.39
CA MET A 241 22.33 -6.65 -47.13
C MET A 241 21.72 -8.05 -47.01
N GLU A 242 21.35 -8.47 -45.80
CA GLU A 242 20.47 -9.61 -45.57
C GLU A 242 19.32 -9.18 -44.65
N THR A 243 18.12 -9.19 -45.24
CA THR A 243 16.84 -9.18 -44.56
C THR A 243 16.74 -10.38 -43.63
N CYS A 244 16.71 -10.16 -42.31
CA CYS A 244 16.33 -11.19 -41.35
C CYS A 244 14.85 -11.01 -40.97
N GLU A 245 14.06 -11.93 -41.50
CA GLU A 245 12.65 -12.14 -41.21
C GLU A 245 12.42 -12.40 -39.71
N ILE A 246 11.25 -11.95 -39.27
CA ILE A 246 10.66 -12.20 -37.95
C ILE A 246 10.57 -13.71 -37.71
N VAL A 247 11.27 -14.21 -36.69
CA VAL A 247 11.06 -15.58 -36.19
C VAL A 247 10.57 -15.54 -34.74
N ASN A 248 9.44 -16.21 -34.56
CA ASN A 248 8.66 -16.38 -33.35
C ASN A 248 9.46 -16.85 -32.12
N GLY A 249 8.96 -16.43 -30.95
CA GLY A 249 9.58 -16.60 -29.62
C GLY A 249 9.65 -18.02 -29.05
N PRO A 250 10.00 -18.16 -27.74
CA PRO A 250 10.05 -19.44 -27.07
C PRO A 250 8.67 -19.85 -26.53
N CYS A 251 8.23 -20.99 -27.04
CA CYS A 251 7.06 -21.76 -26.69
C CYS A 251 7.10 -22.26 -25.22
N CYS A 252 6.11 -21.87 -24.41
CA CYS A 252 5.67 -22.65 -23.24
C CYS A 252 4.60 -23.63 -23.72
N LYS A 253 4.94 -24.93 -23.71
CA LYS A 253 4.07 -26.03 -24.15
C LYS A 253 2.92 -26.24 -23.16
N SER A 254 1.68 -26.08 -23.62
CA SER A 254 0.52 -26.76 -23.02
C SER A 254 0.23 -28.03 -23.82
N SER A 255 0.15 -29.14 -23.10
CA SER A 255 -0.18 -30.47 -23.61
C SER A 255 -1.68 -30.59 -23.84
N GLU A 256 -2.11 -30.69 -25.10
CA GLU A 256 -3.45 -31.15 -25.46
C GLU A 256 -3.43 -32.66 -25.75
N ASN A 257 -4.08 -33.43 -24.88
CA ASN A 257 -4.52 -34.79 -25.21
C ASN A 257 -5.85 -34.69 -25.95
N ARG A 258 -5.85 -35.08 -27.23
CA ARG A 258 -7.05 -35.30 -28.04
C ARG A 258 -7.70 -36.62 -27.62
N ASN A 259 -9.02 -36.61 -27.42
CA ASN A 259 -9.86 -37.74 -27.77
C ASN A 259 -11.13 -37.22 -28.46
N ASN A 260 -11.38 -37.80 -29.63
CA ASN A 260 -12.55 -37.64 -30.50
C ASN A 260 -13.85 -38.03 -29.79
N GLU A 261 -14.93 -37.28 -30.03
CA GLU A 261 -16.23 -37.84 -30.40
C GLU A 261 -17.14 -36.76 -31.00
N LYS A 262 -18.08 -37.19 -31.85
CA LYS A 262 -18.76 -36.43 -32.92
C LYS A 262 -20.28 -36.36 -32.66
N CYS A 263 -20.95 -35.39 -33.30
CA CYS A 263 -22.42 -35.25 -33.52
C CYS A 263 -23.25 -34.82 -32.28
N ASP A 264 -24.32 -34.01 -32.34
CA ASP A 264 -25.15 -33.49 -33.42
C ASP A 264 -25.85 -32.18 -33.00
N ASP A 265 -26.28 -31.43 -34.01
CA ASP A 265 -27.10 -30.22 -33.95
C ASP A 265 -28.52 -30.49 -33.41
N LYS A 266 -29.02 -29.67 -32.48
CA LYS A 266 -30.45 -29.33 -32.35
C LYS A 266 -30.71 -28.18 -31.38
N THR A 267 -31.25 -27.12 -31.96
CA THR A 267 -31.90 -25.97 -31.32
C THR A 267 -33.13 -26.42 -30.51
N THR A 268 -33.34 -25.87 -29.31
CA THR A 268 -34.68 -25.61 -28.75
C THR A 268 -34.61 -24.55 -27.65
N SER A 269 -35.36 -23.46 -27.84
CA SER A 269 -35.68 -22.47 -26.83
C SER A 269 -36.57 -23.07 -25.73
N MET A 270 -36.41 -22.68 -24.47
CA MET A 270 -37.53 -22.57 -23.53
C MET A 270 -37.24 -21.52 -22.45
N THR A 271 -38.21 -20.62 -22.30
CA THR A 271 -38.37 -19.54 -21.33
C THR A 271 -38.62 -20.03 -19.90
N GLY A 272 -38.20 -19.25 -18.88
CA GLY A 272 -38.64 -19.42 -17.49
C GLY A 272 -38.49 -18.15 -16.65
N LYS A 273 -39.63 -17.54 -16.27
CA LYS A 273 -39.75 -16.34 -15.43
C LYS A 273 -39.84 -16.67 -13.93
N ARG A 274 -39.17 -15.82 -13.12
CA ARG A 274 -39.57 -15.13 -11.86
C ARG A 274 -39.99 -15.94 -10.61
N LYS A 275 -39.39 -15.60 -9.46
CA LYS A 275 -40.13 -15.22 -8.23
C LYS A 275 -39.27 -14.45 -7.21
N GLU A 276 -39.60 -13.17 -7.04
CA GLU A 276 -39.35 -12.40 -5.82
C GLU A 276 -40.22 -12.92 -4.67
N ARG A 277 -39.79 -12.70 -3.43
CA ARG A 277 -40.67 -12.47 -2.27
C ARG A 277 -39.94 -11.69 -1.17
N SER A 278 -40.48 -10.51 -0.86
CA SER A 278 -40.51 -9.89 0.49
C SER A 278 -41.95 -10.07 1.04
N PRO A 279 -42.33 -9.60 2.24
CA PRO A 279 -41.91 -8.38 2.96
C PRO A 279 -40.73 -8.56 3.90
#